data_AF-A0A7K9CIB7-F1
#
_entry.id   AF-A0A7K9CIB7-F1
#
_cell.length_a   1.000
_cell.length_b   1.000
_cell.length_c   1.000
_cell.angle_alpha   90.00
_cell.angle_beta   90.00
_cell.angle_gamma   90.00
#
_symmetry.space_group_name_H-M   'P 1'
#
loop_
_entity.id
_entity.type
_entity.pdbx_description
1 polymer ?
#
loop_
_entity_poly.entity_id
_entity_poly.type
_entity_poly.pdbx_seq_one_letter_code
_entity_poly.pdbx_strand_id
1 'polypeptide(L)'
;RPPAPNPQSLQAGEVCDYERRFVSRHGRAPSYQHCAAFGDPHIRTFHDDFHTCRVEGSWPLLDNDYLFVQATSVPVAKGSNATVTTKLTIIFKGMQECTDQKVYQAELGNLPAAFQDGSASGGARPGGSSLAIREQVPGRQVQISASYIGTTIAVRQAGPQLSFAIRAAREVLEAFGADQDLQLCVGGCPRGQRLPRGLGRRRARAAEAVCRSLLPVEDLYFQSCVFDVETSGDASLALAALGALEDARSFLPSAQRLHLFQ
;
A
#
# COMPACT_ATOMS: atom_id res chain seq x y z
N ARG A 1 19.86 35.34 15.26
CA ARG A 1 20.01 33.98 15.84
C ARG A 1 18.61 33.37 15.87
N PRO A 2 18.35 32.24 15.18
CA PRO A 2 17.05 31.58 15.31
C PRO A 2 16.86 31.13 16.78
N PRO A 3 15.63 31.17 17.31
CA PRO A 3 15.35 30.74 18.67
C PRO A 3 15.70 29.26 18.85
N ALA A 4 16.26 28.90 20.01
CA ALA A 4 16.55 27.52 20.34
C ALA A 4 15.24 26.72 20.41
N PRO A 5 15.18 25.48 19.88
CA PRO A 5 13.98 24.66 19.91
C PRO A 5 13.55 24.35 21.36
N ASN A 6 12.24 24.33 21.59
CA ASN A 6 11.64 24.18 22.91
C ASN A 6 11.92 22.75 23.44
N PRO A 7 12.37 22.52 24.70
CA PRO A 7 12.70 21.19 25.22
C PRO A 7 11.57 20.16 25.10
N GLN A 8 10.31 20.59 25.24
CA GLN A 8 9.13 19.73 25.06
C GLN A 8 8.94 19.27 23.61
N SER A 9 9.33 20.08 22.62
CA SER A 9 9.30 19.69 21.20
C SER A 9 10.39 18.69 20.85
N LEU A 10 11.54 18.75 21.53
CA LEU A 10 12.63 17.78 21.37
C LEU A 10 12.25 16.41 21.95
N GLN A 11 11.65 16.37 23.14
CA GLN A 11 11.19 15.12 23.76
C GLN A 11 10.03 14.47 23.00
N ALA A 12 9.05 15.26 22.53
CA ALA A 12 7.97 14.73 21.69
C ALA A 12 8.48 14.21 20.33
N GLY A 13 9.50 14.86 19.76
CA GLY A 13 10.18 14.40 18.55
C GLY A 13 10.85 13.03 18.72
N GLU A 14 11.34 12.71 19.93
CA GLU A 14 11.91 11.38 20.23
C GLU A 14 10.83 10.33 20.50
N VAL A 15 9.72 10.70 21.15
CA VAL A 15 8.59 9.77 21.41
C VAL A 15 7.88 9.37 20.11
N CYS A 16 7.74 10.31 19.19
CA CYS A 16 7.04 10.14 17.91
C CYS A 16 7.96 9.74 16.74
N ASP A 17 9.15 9.24 17.06
CA ASP A 17 10.06 8.60 16.12
C ASP A 17 10.19 7.11 16.50
N TYR A 18 9.47 6.26 15.77
CA TYR A 18 9.44 4.82 16.01
C TYR A 18 10.84 4.20 15.94
N GLU A 19 11.66 4.59 14.96
CA GLU A 19 12.98 4.00 14.75
C GLU A 19 13.91 4.31 15.91
N ARG A 20 13.97 5.58 16.32
CA ARG A 20 14.77 5.99 17.49
C ARG A 20 14.31 5.28 18.76
N ARG A 21 12.99 5.25 18.99
CA ARG A 21 12.39 4.60 20.15
C ARG A 21 12.69 3.09 20.17
N PHE A 22 12.61 2.42 19.03
CA PHE A 22 12.89 1.00 18.90
C PHE A 22 14.38 0.70 19.14
N VAL A 23 15.29 1.47 18.53
CA VAL A 23 16.74 1.30 18.73
C VAL A 23 17.12 1.53 20.18
N SER A 24 16.56 2.56 20.84
CA SER A 24 16.79 2.84 22.25
C SER A 24 16.37 1.68 23.17
N ARG A 25 15.24 1.01 22.87
CA ARG A 25 14.74 -0.12 23.67
C ARG A 25 15.43 -1.44 23.39
N HIS A 26 15.75 -1.73 22.13
CA HIS A 26 16.17 -3.07 21.68
C HIS A 26 17.64 -3.15 21.25
N GLY A 27 18.34 -2.03 21.15
CA GLY A 27 19.76 -1.98 20.72
C GLY A 27 20.01 -2.41 19.27
N ARG A 28 18.95 -2.50 18.44
CA ARG A 28 19.03 -2.93 17.04
C ARG A 28 18.01 -2.19 16.18
N ALA A 29 18.20 -2.19 14.86
CA ALA A 29 17.24 -1.62 13.92
C ALA A 29 15.96 -2.49 13.82
N PRO A 30 14.78 -1.88 13.61
CA PRO A 30 13.54 -2.63 13.42
C PRO A 30 13.51 -3.34 12.06
N SER A 31 12.79 -4.47 12.01
CA SER A 31 12.48 -5.15 10.77
C SER A 31 11.20 -4.60 10.14
N TYR A 32 11.23 -4.44 8.82
CA TYR A 32 10.10 -3.95 8.03
C TYR A 32 9.56 -5.02 7.09
N GLN A 33 8.26 -4.98 6.84
CA GLN A 33 7.57 -5.83 5.86
C GLN A 33 6.81 -4.96 4.87
N HIS A 34 6.52 -5.53 3.70
CA HIS A 34 5.87 -4.85 2.60
C HIS A 34 4.62 -5.61 2.15
N CYS A 35 3.53 -4.90 1.94
CA CYS A 35 2.32 -5.39 1.28
C CYS A 35 1.97 -4.46 0.11
N ALA A 36 1.34 -5.00 -0.93
CA ALA A 36 0.77 -4.22 -2.01
C ALA A 36 -0.57 -4.79 -2.50
N ALA A 37 -1.44 -3.90 -2.99
CA ALA A 37 -2.67 -4.20 -3.70
C ALA A 37 -2.73 -3.36 -4.99
N PHE A 38 -2.78 -4.01 -6.14
CA PHE A 38 -2.69 -3.36 -7.46
C PHE A 38 -3.32 -4.22 -8.55
N GLY A 39 -3.70 -3.67 -9.70
CA GLY A 39 -4.30 -4.49 -10.76
C GLY A 39 -5.70 -5.00 -10.39
N ASP A 40 -6.08 -6.16 -10.97
CA ASP A 40 -7.25 -6.93 -10.55
C ASP A 40 -6.96 -7.72 -9.27
N PRO A 41 -7.33 -7.15 -8.12
CA PRO A 41 -6.37 -6.75 -7.12
C PRO A 41 -5.47 -7.93 -6.79
N HIS A 42 -4.26 -7.80 -7.28
CA HIS A 42 -3.14 -8.63 -6.96
C HIS A 42 -2.63 -8.20 -5.59
N ILE A 43 -2.71 -9.12 -4.63
CA ILE A 43 -2.28 -8.89 -3.27
C ILE A 43 -0.94 -9.57 -3.06
N ARG A 44 0.08 -8.76 -2.78
CA ARG A 44 1.32 -9.21 -2.14
C ARG A 44 1.15 -9.07 -0.63
N THR A 45 1.13 -10.18 0.10
CA THR A 45 1.04 -10.15 1.56
C THR A 45 2.37 -9.75 2.20
N PHE A 46 2.38 -9.44 3.50
CA PHE A 46 3.60 -9.22 4.27
C PHE A 46 4.54 -10.44 4.32
N HIS A 47 4.00 -11.62 4.05
CA HIS A 47 4.73 -12.89 3.98
C HIS A 47 5.20 -13.23 2.57
N ASP A 48 5.07 -12.29 1.61
CA ASP A 48 5.42 -12.44 0.20
C ASP A 48 4.55 -13.46 -0.58
N ASP A 49 3.37 -13.81 -0.06
CA ASP A 49 2.39 -14.56 -0.84
C ASP A 49 1.74 -13.64 -1.88
N PHE A 50 1.52 -14.17 -3.08
CA PHE A 50 0.82 -13.47 -4.15
C PHE A 50 -0.51 -14.14 -4.47
N HIS A 51 -1.59 -13.36 -4.41
CA HIS A 51 -2.92 -13.79 -4.80
C HIS A 51 -3.53 -12.84 -5.83
N THR A 52 -4.23 -13.39 -6.82
CA THR A 52 -5.13 -12.63 -7.71
C THR A 52 -6.55 -12.80 -7.20
N CYS A 53 -7.27 -11.69 -7.03
CA CYS A 53 -8.47 -11.68 -6.21
C CYS A 53 -9.62 -10.94 -6.89
N ARG A 54 -10.83 -11.48 -6.79
CA ARG A 54 -12.03 -10.75 -7.20
C ARG A 54 -12.34 -9.62 -6.22
N VAL A 55 -12.53 -9.96 -4.94
CA VAL A 55 -12.78 -9.02 -3.82
C VAL A 55 -13.59 -7.77 -4.20
N GLU A 56 -14.72 -7.99 -4.86
CA GLU A 56 -15.65 -6.93 -5.26
C GLU A 56 -16.23 -6.23 -4.02
N GLY A 57 -16.40 -4.91 -4.10
CA GLY A 57 -16.87 -4.09 -2.99
C GLY A 57 -15.74 -3.66 -2.07
N SER A 58 -16.06 -3.42 -0.80
CA SER A 58 -15.12 -2.89 0.19
C SER A 58 -14.48 -3.99 1.02
N TRP A 59 -13.15 -4.07 0.99
CA TRP A 59 -12.37 -5.07 1.72
C TRP A 59 -11.24 -4.44 2.54
N PRO A 60 -10.99 -4.93 3.77
CA PRO A 60 -9.88 -4.48 4.60
C PRO A 60 -8.55 -5.02 4.07
N LEU A 61 -7.65 -4.13 3.64
CA LEU A 61 -6.26 -4.47 3.38
C LEU A 61 -5.51 -4.70 4.69
N LEU A 62 -5.77 -3.86 5.69
CA LEU A 62 -5.15 -3.88 7.01
C LEU A 62 -6.17 -3.39 8.06
N ASP A 63 -6.22 -4.04 9.21
CA ASP A 63 -6.98 -3.59 10.38
C ASP A 63 -6.26 -4.02 11.65
N ASN A 64 -5.53 -3.08 12.26
CA ASN A 64 -4.74 -3.32 13.46
C ASN A 64 -4.85 -2.14 14.43
N ASP A 65 -4.19 -2.17 15.58
CA ASP A 65 -4.30 -1.15 16.63
C ASP A 65 -3.92 0.27 16.18
N TYR A 66 -3.20 0.42 15.07
CA TYR A 66 -2.65 1.69 14.59
C TYR A 66 -3.30 2.20 13.29
N LEU A 67 -3.73 1.28 12.43
CA LEU A 67 -4.11 1.56 11.05
C LEU A 67 -5.33 0.74 10.66
N PHE A 68 -6.23 1.40 9.92
CA PHE A 68 -7.26 0.72 9.14
C PHE A 68 -7.13 1.15 7.68
N VAL A 69 -7.05 0.19 6.77
CA VAL A 69 -6.95 0.42 5.33
C VAL A 69 -8.04 -0.39 4.64
N GLN A 70 -8.89 0.30 3.89
CA GLN A 70 -9.96 -0.30 3.11
C GLN A 70 -9.79 0.05 1.63
N ALA A 71 -9.89 -0.96 0.77
CA ALA A 71 -9.96 -0.81 -0.67
C ALA A 71 -11.38 -1.12 -1.15
N THR A 72 -11.90 -0.31 -2.06
CA THR A 72 -13.14 -0.60 -2.76
C THR A 72 -12.83 -0.92 -4.22
N SER A 73 -13.22 -2.12 -4.65
CA SER A 73 -13.03 -2.59 -6.02
C SER A 73 -14.36 -2.77 -6.74
N VAL A 74 -14.39 -2.46 -8.04
CA VAL A 74 -15.56 -2.61 -8.90
C VAL A 74 -15.21 -3.45 -10.13
N PRO A 75 -16.14 -4.24 -10.71
CA PRO A 75 -15.87 -5.00 -11.91
C PRO A 75 -15.47 -4.11 -13.09
N VAL A 76 -14.48 -4.53 -13.88
CA VAL A 76 -14.03 -3.79 -15.08
C VAL A 76 -15.12 -3.69 -16.16
N ALA A 77 -16.01 -4.67 -16.18
CA ALA A 77 -17.17 -4.71 -17.06
C ALA A 77 -18.28 -5.53 -16.39
N LYS A 78 -19.53 -5.33 -16.83
CA LYS A 78 -20.69 -6.05 -16.29
C LYS A 78 -20.51 -7.57 -16.46
N GLY A 79 -20.55 -8.30 -15.35
CA GLY A 79 -20.35 -9.76 -15.32
C GLY A 79 -18.90 -10.22 -15.44
N SER A 80 -17.93 -9.30 -15.45
CA SER A 80 -16.52 -9.66 -15.36
C SER A 80 -16.16 -10.12 -13.95
N ASN A 81 -15.31 -11.15 -13.85
CA ASN A 81 -14.68 -11.52 -12.59
C ASN A 81 -13.50 -10.63 -12.23
N ALA A 82 -12.96 -9.89 -13.21
CA ALA A 82 -11.92 -8.92 -12.97
C ALA A 82 -12.52 -7.60 -12.49
N THR A 83 -11.82 -6.99 -11.55
CA THR A 83 -12.15 -5.76 -10.86
C THR A 83 -10.98 -4.79 -10.90
N VAL A 84 -11.23 -3.55 -10.51
CA VAL A 84 -10.20 -2.52 -10.32
C VAL A 84 -10.49 -1.77 -9.03
N THR A 85 -9.42 -1.41 -8.31
CA THR A 85 -9.56 -0.59 -7.10
C THR A 85 -9.86 0.85 -7.50
N THR A 86 -11.00 1.40 -7.07
CA THR A 86 -11.44 2.76 -7.43
C THR A 86 -11.43 3.73 -6.27
N LYS A 87 -11.39 3.22 -5.04
CA LYS A 87 -11.31 4.03 -3.82
C LYS A 87 -10.43 3.36 -2.78
N LEU A 88 -9.64 4.17 -2.10
CA LEU A 88 -8.84 3.78 -0.94
C LEU A 88 -9.18 4.70 0.23
N THR A 89 -9.42 4.11 1.40
CA THR A 89 -9.62 4.82 2.66
C THR A 89 -8.59 4.32 3.65
N ILE A 90 -7.78 5.23 4.19
CA ILE A 90 -6.75 4.95 5.19
C ILE A 90 -7.05 5.77 6.43
N ILE A 91 -7.21 5.11 7.57
CA ILE A 91 -7.42 5.74 8.87
C ILE A 91 -6.16 5.49 9.70
N PHE A 92 -5.48 6.59 10.03
CA PHE A 92 -4.43 6.62 11.03
C PHE A 92 -5.10 6.81 12.39
N LYS A 93 -5.12 5.74 13.20
CA LYS A 93 -5.68 5.79 14.56
C LYS A 93 -4.82 6.74 15.42
N GLY A 94 -5.47 7.53 16.26
CA GLY A 94 -4.80 8.56 17.06
C GLY A 94 -3.79 7.94 18.03
N MET A 95 -2.66 8.62 18.24
CA MET A 95 -1.67 8.27 19.25
C MET A 95 -1.39 9.49 20.12
N GLN A 96 -1.48 9.31 21.43
CA GLN A 96 -1.22 10.37 22.40
C GLN A 96 0.14 11.02 22.12
N GLU A 97 0.21 12.36 22.24
CA GLU A 97 1.38 13.21 21.96
C GLU A 97 1.83 13.31 20.48
N CYS A 98 1.51 12.32 19.62
CA CYS A 98 1.98 12.28 18.24
C CYS A 98 0.99 12.81 17.21
N THR A 99 -0.20 12.23 17.13
CA THR A 99 -1.19 12.59 16.10
C THR A 99 -2.60 12.38 16.59
N ASP A 100 -3.49 13.29 16.19
CA ASP A 100 -4.92 13.02 16.21
C ASP A 100 -5.28 11.98 15.15
N GLN A 101 -6.48 11.39 15.24
CA GLN A 101 -6.94 10.50 14.19
C GLN A 101 -7.02 11.26 12.86
N LYS A 102 -6.43 10.69 11.81
CA LYS A 102 -6.45 11.27 10.46
C LYS A 102 -7.03 10.28 9.47
N VAL A 103 -7.82 10.78 8.54
CA VAL A 103 -8.43 10.00 7.47
C VAL A 103 -7.89 10.51 6.14
N TYR A 104 -7.32 9.61 5.36
CA TYR A 104 -6.96 9.83 3.97
C TYR A 104 -7.93 9.07 3.07
N GLN A 105 -8.41 9.72 2.02
CA GLN A 105 -9.26 9.10 1.01
C GLN A 105 -8.78 9.50 -0.38
N ALA A 106 -8.61 8.50 -1.23
CA ALA A 106 -8.32 8.65 -2.65
C ALA A 106 -9.43 7.99 -3.46
N GLU A 107 -9.79 8.62 -4.57
CA GLU A 107 -10.74 8.07 -5.55
C GLU A 107 -10.11 8.18 -6.94
N LEU A 108 -10.59 7.38 -7.88
CA LEU A 108 -10.11 7.43 -9.26
C LEU A 108 -10.29 8.85 -9.84
N GLY A 109 -9.19 9.46 -10.28
CA GLY A 109 -9.15 10.83 -10.79
C GLY A 109 -8.93 11.90 -9.71
N ASN A 110 -8.89 11.52 -8.43
CA ASN A 110 -8.69 12.44 -7.31
C ASN A 110 -7.73 11.84 -6.27
N LEU A 111 -6.45 12.23 -6.37
CA LEU A 111 -5.37 11.78 -5.50
C LEU A 111 -4.84 12.96 -4.67
N PRO A 112 -5.53 13.37 -3.59
CA PRO A 112 -5.17 14.58 -2.84
C PRO A 112 -3.86 14.40 -2.09
N ALA A 113 -3.09 15.48 -1.96
CA ALA A 113 -1.92 15.56 -1.08
C ALA A 113 -2.27 16.05 0.33
N ALA A 114 -3.46 15.71 0.81
CA ALA A 114 -4.01 16.13 2.09
C ALA A 114 -4.95 15.06 2.67
N PHE A 115 -5.13 15.09 4.00
CA PHE A 115 -6.17 14.36 4.71
C PHE A 115 -7.55 14.98 4.43
N GLN A 116 -8.62 14.27 4.80
CA GLN A 116 -10.00 14.74 4.59
C GLN A 116 -10.30 16.10 5.24
N ASP A 117 -9.60 16.45 6.32
CA ASP A 117 -9.72 17.74 6.99
C ASP A 117 -8.90 18.87 6.32
N GLY A 118 -8.28 18.59 5.17
CA GLY A 118 -7.44 19.53 4.42
C GLY A 118 -6.02 19.67 4.95
N SER A 119 -5.67 19.01 6.05
CA SER A 119 -4.30 19.07 6.59
C SER A 119 -3.34 18.16 5.83
N ALA A 120 -2.07 18.53 5.76
CA ALA A 120 -1.01 17.69 5.18
C ALA A 120 -0.16 16.98 6.26
N SER A 121 -0.51 17.11 7.54
CA SER A 121 0.21 16.52 8.67
C SER A 121 -0.71 16.11 9.83
N GLY A 122 -0.16 15.39 10.81
CA GLY A 122 -0.87 14.84 11.98
C GLY A 122 -1.51 15.86 12.93
N GLY A 123 -1.30 17.17 12.71
CA GLY A 123 -1.92 18.26 13.45
C GLY A 123 -0.90 19.22 14.06
N ALA A 124 -1.38 20.13 14.92
CA ALA A 124 -0.55 21.17 15.56
C ALA A 124 0.23 20.69 16.80
N ARG A 125 0.10 19.41 17.17
CA ARG A 125 0.80 18.83 18.33
C ARG A 125 2.31 18.84 18.10
N PRO A 126 3.15 18.84 19.15
CA PRO A 126 4.60 18.77 19.00
C PRO A 126 5.09 17.59 18.13
N GLY A 127 4.41 16.45 18.19
CA GLY A 127 4.68 15.29 17.33
C GLY A 127 3.93 15.27 16.00
N GLY A 128 3.14 16.30 15.65
CA GLY A 128 2.26 16.30 14.48
C GLY A 128 2.99 16.14 13.14
N SER A 129 4.27 16.51 13.07
CA SER A 129 5.13 16.29 11.90
C SER A 129 5.50 14.82 11.67
N SER A 130 5.26 13.94 12.64
CA SER A 130 5.50 12.49 12.53
C SER A 130 4.52 11.78 11.59
N LEU A 131 3.40 12.43 11.25
CA LEU A 131 2.50 11.99 10.20
C LEU A 131 2.44 13.09 9.13
N ALA A 132 2.78 12.77 7.88
CA ALA A 132 2.81 13.74 6.80
C ALA A 132 2.45 13.12 5.44
N ILE A 133 1.76 13.87 4.60
CA ILE A 133 1.50 13.51 3.19
C ILE A 133 2.38 14.36 2.29
N ARG A 134 2.95 13.73 1.26
CA ARG A 134 3.70 14.40 0.20
C ARG A 134 3.27 13.89 -1.16
N GLU A 135 3.05 14.82 -2.09
CA GLU A 135 2.89 14.48 -3.49
C GLU A 135 4.26 14.14 -4.09
N GLN A 136 4.40 12.92 -4.62
CA GLN A 136 5.65 12.46 -5.25
C GLN A 136 5.60 12.69 -6.76
N VAL A 137 4.45 12.40 -7.37
CA VAL A 137 4.19 12.66 -8.79
C VAL A 137 2.86 13.39 -8.89
N PRO A 138 2.82 14.60 -9.47
CA PRO A 138 1.61 15.41 -9.57
C PRO A 138 0.40 14.62 -10.08
N GLY A 139 -0.65 14.55 -9.25
CA GLY A 139 -1.92 13.86 -9.53
C GLY A 139 -1.83 12.35 -9.77
N ARG A 140 -0.66 11.72 -9.55
CA ARG A 140 -0.42 10.30 -9.87
C ARG A 140 0.13 9.48 -8.72
N GLN A 141 0.88 10.09 -7.81
CA GLN A 141 1.42 9.37 -6.66
C GLN A 141 1.55 10.28 -5.45
N VAL A 142 1.02 9.80 -4.32
CA VAL A 142 1.26 10.38 -3.00
C VAL A 142 1.95 9.38 -2.10
N GLN A 143 2.77 9.89 -1.20
CA GLN A 143 3.39 9.14 -0.12
C GLN A 143 2.93 9.70 1.22
N ILE A 144 2.50 8.81 2.10
CA ILE A 144 2.11 9.13 3.47
C ILE A 144 3.14 8.51 4.41
N SER A 145 3.86 9.35 5.15
CA SER A 145 4.88 8.93 6.10
C SER A 145 4.34 9.06 7.52
N ALA A 146 4.29 7.95 8.25
CA ALA A 146 3.86 7.86 9.65
C ALA A 146 5.05 7.36 10.50
N SER A 147 6.01 8.24 10.75
CA SER A 147 7.24 7.90 11.48
C SER A 147 6.99 7.48 12.92
N TYR A 148 5.90 7.93 13.55
CA TYR A 148 5.52 7.55 14.92
C TYR A 148 5.20 6.06 15.09
N ILE A 149 4.85 5.38 13.99
CA ILE A 149 4.59 3.93 13.93
C ILE A 149 5.47 3.24 12.87
N GLY A 150 6.57 3.86 12.44
CA GLY A 150 7.49 3.26 11.46
C GLY A 150 6.76 2.75 10.22
N THR A 151 5.87 3.58 9.65
CA THR A 151 5.06 3.18 8.50
C THR A 151 5.17 4.19 7.37
N THR A 152 5.20 3.71 6.14
CA THR A 152 5.15 4.50 4.92
C THR A 152 4.17 3.85 3.95
N ILE A 153 3.24 4.64 3.43
CA ILE A 153 2.25 4.18 2.45
C ILE A 153 2.46 4.97 1.16
N ALA A 154 2.40 4.29 0.02
CA ALA A 154 2.27 4.90 -1.28
C ALA A 154 0.86 4.60 -1.83
N VAL A 155 0.20 5.63 -2.33
CA VAL A 155 -1.02 5.51 -3.12
C VAL A 155 -0.73 6.05 -4.50
N ARG A 156 -1.04 5.26 -5.51
CA ARG A 156 -0.75 5.58 -6.92
C ARG A 156 -2.00 5.42 -7.75
N GLN A 157 -2.18 6.29 -8.73
CA GLN A 157 -3.12 6.07 -9.82
C GLN A 157 -2.35 5.65 -11.08
N ALA A 158 -2.63 4.44 -11.57
CA ALA A 158 -2.01 3.88 -12.76
C ALA A 158 -3.11 3.46 -13.75
N GLY A 159 -3.34 4.30 -14.78
CA GLY A 159 -4.46 4.10 -15.70
C GLY A 159 -5.81 4.26 -14.99
N PRO A 160 -6.78 3.36 -15.22
CA PRO A 160 -8.14 3.44 -14.67
C PRO A 160 -8.28 2.83 -13.26
N GLN A 161 -7.20 2.77 -12.48
CA GLN A 161 -7.20 2.14 -11.17
C GLN A 161 -6.23 2.80 -10.17
N LEU A 162 -6.54 2.60 -8.89
CA LEU A 162 -5.67 2.92 -7.77
C LEU A 162 -4.83 1.70 -7.38
N SER A 163 -3.65 1.96 -6.85
CA SER A 163 -2.77 0.97 -6.26
C SER A 163 -2.32 1.44 -4.88
N PHE A 164 -2.16 0.48 -3.98
CA PHE A 164 -1.74 0.68 -2.61
C PHE A 164 -0.47 -0.11 -2.36
N ALA A 165 0.51 0.51 -1.71
CA ALA A 165 1.72 -0.14 -1.22
C ALA A 165 2.01 0.37 0.18
N ILE A 166 2.47 -0.51 1.06
CA ILE A 166 2.83 -0.17 2.43
C ILE A 166 4.16 -0.81 2.83
N ARG A 167 5.01 -0.05 3.49
CA ARG A 167 6.14 -0.53 4.30
C ARG A 167 5.82 -0.22 5.76
N ALA A 168 5.78 -1.23 6.62
CA ALA A 168 5.50 -1.03 8.03
C ALA A 168 6.39 -1.90 8.92
N ALA A 169 6.66 -1.40 10.12
CA ALA A 169 7.43 -2.11 11.11
C ALA A 169 6.68 -3.38 11.57
N ARG A 170 7.43 -4.47 11.79
CA ARG A 170 6.84 -5.78 12.14
C ARG A 170 5.92 -5.73 13.35
N GLU A 171 6.32 -5.06 14.44
CA GLU A 171 5.51 -4.96 15.67
C GLU A 171 4.18 -4.23 15.45
N VAL A 172 4.14 -3.29 14.51
CA VAL A 172 2.91 -2.54 14.17
C VAL A 172 1.96 -3.42 13.36
N LEU A 173 2.49 -4.29 12.51
CA LEU A 173 1.70 -5.21 11.68
C LEU A 173 1.13 -6.39 12.47
N GLU A 174 1.78 -6.80 13.55
CA GLU A 174 1.37 -7.92 14.41
C GLU A 174 0.47 -7.48 15.59
N ALA A 175 0.21 -6.18 15.73
CA ALA A 175 -0.61 -5.61 16.80
C ALA A 175 -2.11 -5.59 16.43
N PHE A 176 -2.73 -6.76 16.34
CA PHE A 176 -4.17 -6.91 16.09
C PHE A 176 -4.76 -8.06 16.93
N GLY A 177 -6.04 -7.93 17.29
CA GLY A 177 -6.77 -8.91 18.08
C GLY A 177 -7.36 -10.07 17.26
N ALA A 178 -7.87 -11.09 17.94
CA ALA A 178 -8.51 -12.24 17.29
C ALA A 178 -9.75 -11.88 16.45
N ASP A 179 -10.43 -10.78 16.78
CA ASP A 179 -11.61 -10.29 16.07
C ASP A 179 -11.29 -9.61 14.73
N GLN A 180 -10.00 -9.38 14.42
CA GLN A 180 -9.52 -8.74 13.19
C GLN A 180 -8.92 -9.78 12.21
N ASP A 181 -9.66 -10.87 11.99
CA ASP A 181 -9.19 -12.05 11.24
C ASP A 181 -9.14 -11.85 9.70
N LEU A 182 -9.93 -10.91 9.17
CA LEU A 182 -9.96 -10.59 7.74
C LEU A 182 -9.06 -9.39 7.42
N GLN A 183 -7.83 -9.66 6.97
CA GLN A 183 -6.89 -8.65 6.49
C GLN A 183 -6.12 -9.16 5.27
N LEU A 184 -6.36 -8.55 4.10
CA LEU A 184 -5.77 -9.04 2.84
C LEU A 184 -4.23 -8.98 2.85
N CYS A 185 -3.62 -7.98 3.48
CA CYS A 185 -2.16 -7.90 3.58
C CYS A 185 -1.53 -8.97 4.49
N VAL A 186 -2.31 -9.56 5.40
CA VAL A 186 -1.82 -10.57 6.35
C VAL A 186 -2.06 -11.97 5.82
N GLY A 187 -3.34 -12.32 5.59
CA GLY A 187 -3.77 -13.67 5.19
C GLY A 187 -4.02 -13.84 3.70
N GLY A 188 -3.92 -12.77 2.92
CA GLY A 188 -4.30 -12.78 1.52
C GLY A 188 -5.81 -12.92 1.32
N CYS A 189 -6.20 -13.28 0.10
CA CYS A 189 -7.62 -13.35 -0.24
C CYS A 189 -8.28 -14.64 0.27
N PRO A 190 -9.52 -14.57 0.78
CA PRO A 190 -10.29 -15.75 1.12
C PRO A 190 -10.41 -16.70 -0.06
N ARG A 191 -10.44 -18.02 0.19
CA ARG A 191 -10.43 -19.05 -0.88
C ARG A 191 -11.49 -18.82 -1.96
N GLY A 192 -12.71 -18.43 -1.58
CA GLY A 192 -13.80 -18.16 -2.52
C GLY A 192 -13.67 -16.86 -3.33
N GLN A 193 -12.68 -16.03 -3.03
CA GLN A 193 -12.37 -14.79 -3.77
C GLN A 193 -11.10 -14.92 -4.62
N ARG A 194 -10.37 -16.05 -4.54
CA ARG A 194 -9.17 -16.28 -5.34
C ARG A 194 -9.55 -16.60 -6.77
N LEU A 195 -8.92 -15.90 -7.71
CA LEU A 195 -9.06 -16.18 -9.14
C LEU A 195 -7.93 -17.13 -9.58
N PRO A 196 -8.20 -18.04 -10.53
CA PRO A 196 -7.18 -18.91 -11.08
C PRO A 196 -6.16 -18.09 -11.88
N ARG A 197 -4.89 -18.53 -11.85
CA ARG A 197 -3.84 -17.96 -12.70
C ARG A 197 -4.01 -18.46 -14.13
N GLY A 198 -4.15 -17.54 -15.08
CA GLY A 198 -4.11 -17.80 -16.52
C GLY A 198 -5.47 -17.99 -17.19
N LEU A 199 -5.69 -17.25 -18.28
CA LEU A 199 -6.72 -17.53 -19.28
C LEU A 199 -6.03 -18.01 -20.58
N GLY A 200 -6.80 -18.49 -21.55
CA GLY A 200 -6.31 -19.38 -22.63
C GLY A 200 -5.12 -18.89 -23.48
N ARG A 201 -4.21 -19.82 -23.81
CA ARG A 201 -2.87 -19.67 -24.48
C ARG A 201 -2.73 -18.70 -25.67
N ARG A 202 -3.80 -18.26 -26.35
CA ARG A 202 -3.72 -17.38 -27.54
C ARG A 202 -3.74 -15.89 -27.21
N ARG A 203 -4.47 -15.45 -26.17
CA ARG A 203 -4.49 -14.02 -25.76
C ARG A 203 -3.28 -13.67 -24.90
N ALA A 204 -2.76 -14.63 -24.15
CA ALA A 204 -1.50 -14.53 -23.41
C ALA A 204 -0.33 -13.95 -24.22
N ARG A 205 -0.11 -14.34 -25.49
CA ARG A 205 1.08 -13.88 -26.26
C ARG A 205 1.15 -12.37 -26.50
N ALA A 206 0.01 -11.72 -26.77
CA ALA A 206 -0.02 -10.27 -26.99
C ALA A 206 0.16 -9.52 -25.67
N ALA A 207 -0.50 -10.00 -24.60
CA ALA A 207 -0.35 -9.46 -23.25
C ALA A 207 1.10 -9.59 -22.75
N GLU A 208 1.74 -10.75 -22.95
CA GLU A 208 3.15 -10.99 -22.64
C GLU A 208 4.07 -10.00 -23.35
N ALA A 209 3.83 -9.68 -24.62
CA ALA A 209 4.65 -8.71 -25.35
C ALA A 209 4.56 -7.31 -24.73
N VAL A 210 3.36 -6.88 -24.34
CA VAL A 210 3.15 -5.60 -23.62
C VAL A 210 3.89 -5.63 -22.28
N CYS A 211 3.68 -6.67 -21.47
CA CYS A 211 4.28 -6.75 -20.14
C CYS A 211 5.81 -6.88 -20.17
N ARG A 212 6.37 -7.57 -21.18
CA ARG A 212 7.83 -7.72 -21.36
C ARG A 212 8.50 -6.41 -21.76
N SER A 213 7.76 -5.47 -22.35
CA SER A 213 8.27 -4.14 -22.66
C SER A 213 8.36 -3.21 -21.43
N LEU A 214 7.63 -3.53 -20.35
CA LEU A 214 7.53 -2.70 -19.14
C LEU A 214 8.28 -3.29 -17.95
N LEU A 215 8.23 -4.61 -17.76
CA LEU A 215 8.76 -5.28 -16.58
C LEU A 215 10.09 -5.96 -16.91
N PRO A 216 11.07 -5.92 -15.98
CA PRO A 216 12.43 -6.38 -16.26
C PRO A 216 12.59 -7.90 -16.29
N VAL A 217 11.68 -8.65 -15.64
CA VAL A 217 11.75 -10.10 -15.48
C VAL A 217 10.35 -10.71 -15.50
N GLU A 218 10.26 -12.02 -15.79
CA GLU A 218 8.99 -12.77 -15.84
C GLU A 218 8.60 -13.34 -14.46
N ASP A 219 8.60 -12.50 -13.44
CA ASP A 219 8.22 -12.85 -12.06
C ASP A 219 6.70 -12.73 -11.81
N LEU A 220 6.27 -12.80 -10.56
CA LEU A 220 4.86 -12.67 -10.20
C LEU A 220 4.24 -11.29 -10.55
N TYR A 221 5.00 -10.20 -10.62
CA TYR A 221 4.49 -8.91 -11.13
C TYR A 221 4.21 -8.98 -12.63
N PHE A 222 5.07 -9.69 -13.38
CA PHE A 222 4.84 -9.94 -14.80
C PHE A 222 3.60 -10.81 -15.03
N GLN A 223 3.43 -11.88 -14.26
CA GLN A 223 2.25 -12.73 -14.39
C GLN A 223 0.95 -11.96 -14.06
N SER A 224 1.00 -11.09 -13.06
CA SER A 224 -0.06 -10.13 -12.74
C SER A 224 -0.38 -9.21 -13.92
N CYS A 225 0.63 -8.58 -14.51
CA CYS A 225 0.45 -7.74 -15.70
C CYS A 225 -0.22 -8.50 -16.85
N VAL A 226 0.25 -9.72 -17.14
CA VAL A 226 -0.30 -10.53 -18.23
C VAL A 226 -1.77 -10.86 -17.96
N PHE A 227 -2.10 -11.22 -16.71
CA PHE A 227 -3.47 -11.49 -16.29
C PHE A 227 -4.38 -10.28 -16.50
N ASP A 228 -3.96 -9.09 -16.04
CA ASP A 228 -4.74 -7.87 -16.13
C ASP A 228 -5.05 -7.51 -17.60
N VAL A 229 -4.02 -7.51 -18.45
CA VAL A 229 -4.15 -7.16 -19.87
C VAL A 229 -4.99 -8.20 -20.62
N GLU A 230 -4.79 -9.49 -20.33
CA GLU A 230 -5.55 -10.57 -20.98
C GLU A 230 -7.03 -10.55 -20.60
N THR A 231 -7.32 -10.32 -19.32
CA THR A 231 -8.68 -10.41 -18.78
C THR A 231 -9.51 -9.18 -19.13
N SER A 232 -8.90 -7.99 -19.08
CA SER A 232 -9.57 -6.73 -19.42
C SER A 232 -9.58 -6.43 -20.93
N GLY A 233 -8.55 -6.89 -21.66
CA GLY A 233 -8.27 -6.41 -23.01
C GLY A 233 -7.69 -4.99 -23.07
N ASP A 234 -7.34 -4.38 -21.93
CA ASP A 234 -6.79 -3.03 -21.82
C ASP A 234 -5.30 -3.07 -21.44
N ALA A 235 -4.44 -2.64 -22.37
CA ALA A 235 -3.00 -2.55 -22.15
C ALA A 235 -2.62 -1.53 -21.06
N SER A 236 -3.49 -0.57 -20.73
CA SER A 236 -3.22 0.43 -19.70
C SER A 236 -3.13 -0.16 -18.29
N LEU A 237 -3.79 -1.32 -18.04
CA LEU A 237 -3.71 -2.00 -16.75
C LEU A 237 -2.32 -2.56 -16.46
N ALA A 238 -1.49 -2.77 -17.49
CA ALA A 238 -0.09 -3.18 -17.32
C ALA A 238 0.72 -2.22 -16.44
N LEU A 239 0.33 -0.93 -16.39
CA LEU A 239 1.00 0.09 -15.59
C LEU A 239 0.88 -0.14 -14.09
N ALA A 240 -0.14 -0.86 -13.61
CA ALA A 240 -0.30 -1.13 -12.19
C ALA A 240 0.79 -2.08 -11.67
N ALA A 241 1.14 -3.11 -12.43
CA ALA A 241 2.24 -4.01 -12.09
C ALA A 241 3.60 -3.29 -12.09
N LEU A 242 3.83 -2.38 -13.05
CA LEU A 242 5.03 -1.54 -13.08
C LEU A 242 5.11 -0.64 -11.85
N GLY A 243 4.02 0.08 -11.53
CA GLY A 243 3.95 0.94 -10.35
C GLY A 243 4.17 0.17 -9.04
N ALA A 244 3.57 -1.00 -8.91
CA ALA A 244 3.74 -1.87 -7.75
C ALA A 244 5.18 -2.37 -7.60
N LEU A 245 5.88 -2.67 -8.70
CA LEU A 245 7.29 -3.04 -8.68
C LEU A 245 8.19 -1.86 -8.25
N GLU A 246 7.91 -0.65 -8.73
CA GLU A 246 8.62 0.56 -8.31
C GLU A 246 8.43 0.86 -6.81
N ASP A 247 7.20 0.72 -6.31
CA ASP A 247 6.89 0.93 -4.91
C ASP A 247 7.55 -0.16 -4.04
N ALA A 248 7.51 -1.43 -4.47
CA ALA A 248 8.19 -2.54 -3.80
C ALA A 248 9.72 -2.33 -3.75
N ARG A 249 10.34 -1.83 -4.83
CA ARG A 249 11.77 -1.50 -4.86
C ARG A 249 12.13 -0.42 -3.83
N SER A 250 11.22 0.53 -3.59
CA SER A 250 11.42 1.61 -2.62
C SER A 250 11.19 1.15 -1.17
N PHE A 251 10.37 0.12 -0.98
CA PHE A 251 9.90 -0.32 0.34
C PHE A 251 10.60 -1.57 0.88
N LEU A 252 11.16 -2.41 0.01
CA LEU A 252 11.90 -3.60 0.42
C LEU A 252 13.37 -3.25 0.69
N PRO A 253 13.93 -3.71 1.82
CA PRO A 253 15.33 -3.45 2.16
C PRO A 253 16.32 -4.29 1.33
N SER A 254 15.87 -5.38 0.70
CA SER A 254 16.72 -6.30 -0.06
C SER A 254 16.13 -6.58 -1.43
N ALA A 255 16.95 -6.47 -2.47
CA ALA A 255 16.60 -6.81 -3.85
C ALA A 255 16.26 -8.29 -4.02
N GLN A 256 16.73 -9.18 -3.14
CA GLN A 256 16.43 -10.62 -3.20
C GLN A 256 14.94 -10.93 -2.96
N ARG A 257 14.23 -10.08 -2.21
CA ARG A 257 12.79 -10.21 -1.97
C ARG A 257 11.96 -9.42 -2.98
N LEU A 258 12.58 -8.68 -3.89
CA LEU A 258 11.86 -7.86 -4.86
C LEU A 258 11.11 -8.73 -5.86
N HIS A 259 11.84 -9.61 -6.52
CA HIS A 259 11.33 -10.52 -7.54
C HIS A 259 10.99 -11.87 -6.91
N LEU A 260 9.77 -12.34 -7.19
CA LEU A 260 9.26 -13.59 -6.66
C LEU A 260 8.90 -14.49 -7.82
N PHE A 261 9.60 -15.62 -7.91
CA PHE A 261 9.43 -16.62 -8.96
C PHE A 261 8.66 -17.82 -8.41
N GLN A 262 7.92 -18.52 -9.28
CA GLN A 262 7.24 -19.77 -8.95
C GLN A 262 8.13 -20.98 -9.23
#